data_AF-A0A3D4MBH9-F1
#
_entry.id   AF-A0A3D4MBH9-F1
#
_cell.length_a   1.000
_cell.length_b   1.000
_cell.length_c   1.000
_cell.angle_alpha   90.00
_cell.angle_beta   90.00
_cell.angle_gamma   90.00
#
_symmetry.space_group_name_H-M   'P 1'
#
loop_
_entity.id
_entity.type
_entity.pdbx_description
1 polymer ?
#
loop_
_entity_poly.entity_id
_entity_poly.type
_entity_poly.pdbx_seq_one_letter_code
_entity_poly.pdbx_strand_id
1 'polypeptide(L)'
;MSQKNSAPVAITRILNTKVLAKRLMATSAMTLAGIVAMASSAYALDATALPTGGTFTSGTGGISTTGNTMNVTTNQTRTVMDWDSFNIG
;
A
#
# COMPACT_ATOMS: atom_id res chain seq x y z
N MET A 1 -8.12 22.22 78.55
CA MET A 1 -6.81 22.69 78.04
C MET A 1 -6.07 21.44 77.57
N SER A 2 -5.70 21.18 76.31
CA SER A 2 -5.66 21.98 75.09
C SER A 2 -5.62 20.99 73.90
N GLN A 3 -6.60 21.05 72.99
CA GLN A 3 -6.54 20.40 71.67
C GLN A 3 -5.69 21.29 70.77
N LYS A 4 -4.55 20.78 70.30
CA LYS A 4 -3.62 21.53 69.46
C LYS A 4 -3.55 20.91 68.07
N ASN A 5 -3.88 21.75 67.08
CA ASN A 5 -3.42 21.76 65.69
C ASN A 5 -4.17 20.91 64.64
N SER A 6 -4.87 21.64 63.78
CA SER A 6 -5.29 21.24 62.43
C SER A 6 -4.09 21.10 61.48
N ALA A 7 -4.23 20.25 60.46
CA ALA A 7 -3.63 20.47 59.15
C ALA A 7 -4.61 19.98 58.06
N PRO A 8 -4.75 20.69 56.92
CA PRO A 8 -5.47 20.18 55.74
C PRO A 8 -4.64 19.01 55.17
N VAL A 9 -5.09 18.26 54.15
CA VAL A 9 -4.45 18.38 52.83
C VAL A 9 -5.05 17.36 51.86
N ALA A 10 -5.45 17.92 50.72
CA ALA A 10 -5.55 17.36 49.38
C ALA A 10 -6.26 16.01 49.20
N ILE A 11 -7.48 16.10 48.64
CA ILE A 11 -8.00 15.09 47.71
C ILE A 11 -6.98 14.99 46.57
N THR A 12 -5.98 14.13 46.75
CA THR A 12 -4.96 13.88 45.75
C THR A 12 -5.58 12.93 44.75
N ARG A 13 -6.34 13.46 43.79
CA ARG A 13 -6.62 12.72 42.57
C ARG A 13 -5.30 12.70 41.79
N ILE A 14 -4.42 11.78 42.15
CA ILE A 14 -3.25 11.43 41.34
C ILE A 14 -3.83 10.90 40.04
N LEU A 15 -3.95 11.78 39.04
CA LEU A 15 -4.05 11.36 37.66
C LEU A 15 -2.73 10.63 37.39
N ASN A 16 -2.81 9.32 37.46
CA ASN A 16 -1.68 8.44 37.32
C ASN A 16 -1.21 8.56 35.86
N THR A 17 -0.29 9.50 35.58
CA THR A 17 0.12 9.90 34.23
C THR A 17 0.61 8.71 33.41
N LYS A 18 1.16 7.70 34.10
CA LYS A 18 1.54 6.40 33.53
C LYS A 18 0.35 5.62 32.98
N VAL A 19 -0.82 5.68 33.63
CA VAL A 19 -2.07 5.03 33.20
C VAL A 19 -2.68 5.76 32.01
N LEU A 20 -2.64 7.09 32.00
CA LEU A 20 -3.10 7.90 30.86
C LEU A 20 -2.19 7.67 29.64
N ALA A 21 -0.87 7.71 29.82
CA ALA A 21 0.09 7.40 28.76
C ALA A 21 -0.10 5.97 28.23
N LYS A 22 -0.29 4.98 29.11
CA LYS A 22 -0.55 3.58 28.71
C LYS A 22 -1.86 3.43 27.94
N ARG A 23 -2.91 4.17 28.31
CA ARG A 23 -4.20 4.19 27.58
C ARG A 23 -4.06 4.86 26.21
N LEU A 24 -3.36 5.99 26.14
CA LEU A 24 -3.08 6.70 24.88
C LEU A 24 -2.23 5.85 23.92
N MET A 25 -1.22 5.15 24.46
CA MET A 25 -0.38 4.21 23.70
C MET A 25 -1.15 2.99 23.23
N ALA A 26 -2.06 2.46 24.05
CA ALA A 26 -2.92 1.34 23.66
C ALA A 26 -3.89 1.74 22.53
N THR A 27 -4.47 2.94 22.59
CA THR A 27 -5.35 3.44 21.53
C THR A 27 -4.61 3.71 20.22
N SER A 28 -3.40 4.28 20.26
CA SER A 28 -2.60 4.54 19.05
C SER A 28 -2.11 3.25 18.39
N ALA A 29 -1.79 2.22 19.17
CA ALA A 29 -1.41 0.91 18.65
C ALA A 29 -2.58 0.21 17.93
N MET A 30 -3.79 0.32 18.48
CA MET A 30 -5.01 -0.24 17.87
C MET A 30 -5.37 0.42 16.53
N THR A 31 -5.22 1.74 16.41
CA THR A 31 -5.50 2.46 15.15
C THR A 31 -4.51 2.09 14.05
N LEU A 32 -3.22 1.94 14.38
CA LEU A 32 -2.20 1.53 13.41
C LEU A 32 -2.40 0.09 12.92
N ALA A 33 -2.73 -0.82 13.83
CA ALA A 33 -3.04 -2.21 13.49
C ALA A 33 -4.25 -2.33 12.55
N GLY A 34 -5.28 -1.49 12.74
CA GLY A 34 -6.44 -1.42 11.86
C GLY A 34 -6.07 -0.99 10.43
N ILE A 35 -5.22 0.02 10.27
CA ILE A 35 -4.80 0.50 8.94
C ILE A 35 -3.98 -0.56 8.18
N VAL A 36 -3.08 -1.27 8.87
CA VAL A 36 -2.28 -2.34 8.25
C VAL A 36 -3.15 -3.54 7.87
N ALA A 37 -4.16 -3.88 8.68
CA ALA A 37 -5.10 -4.96 8.36
C ALA A 37 -6.01 -4.64 7.16
N MET A 38 -6.17 -3.36 6.81
CA MET A 38 -6.93 -2.89 5.65
C MET A 38 -6.05 -2.66 4.41
N ALA A 39 -4.75 -2.96 4.48
CA ALA A 39 -3.90 -2.90 3.30
C ALA A 39 -4.40 -3.94 2.29
N SER A 40 -5.06 -3.46 1.23
CA SER A 40 -5.42 -4.29 0.08
C SER A 40 -4.16 -4.88 -0.53
N SER A 41 -4.18 -6.16 -0.90
CA SER A 41 -3.12 -6.77 -1.70
C SER A 41 -2.92 -5.93 -2.96
N ALA A 42 -1.73 -5.35 -3.13
CA ALA A 42 -1.37 -4.75 -4.40
C ALA A 42 -1.38 -5.89 -5.44
N TYR A 43 -2.22 -5.76 -6.47
CA TYR A 43 -2.18 -6.65 -7.62
C TYR A 43 -0.87 -6.34 -8.36
N ALA A 44 0.20 -7.04 -7.99
CA ALA A 44 1.43 -7.01 -8.76
C ALA A 44 1.14 -7.60 -10.13
N LEU A 45 1.59 -6.92 -11.18
CA LEU A 45 1.61 -7.51 -12.50
C LEU A 45 2.49 -8.77 -12.46
N ASP A 46 2.08 -9.83 -13.15
CA ASP A 46 2.91 -11.02 -13.28
C ASP A 46 4.26 -10.61 -13.86
N ALA A 47 5.37 -11.03 -13.26
CA ALA A 47 6.74 -10.66 -13.66
C ALA A 47 7.10 -11.12 -15.09
N THR A 48 6.22 -11.89 -15.71
CA THR A 48 6.35 -12.39 -17.06
C THR A 48 5.19 -11.97 -17.96
N ALA A 49 4.38 -11.01 -17.52
CA ALA A 49 3.31 -10.45 -18.32
C ALA A 49 3.87 -9.88 -19.63
N LEU A 50 3.23 -10.26 -20.73
CA LEU A 50 3.50 -9.75 -22.06
C LEU A 50 2.23 -9.07 -22.61
N PRO A 51 2.37 -8.12 -23.55
CA PRO A 51 1.23 -7.55 -24.26
C PRO A 51 0.38 -8.65 -24.94
N THR A 52 -0.92 -8.42 -25.07
CA THR A 52 -1.86 -9.40 -25.67
C THR A 52 -2.75 -8.75 -26.72
N GLY A 53 -3.20 -9.55 -27.69
CA GLY A 53 -4.13 -9.08 -28.74
C GLY A 53 -3.52 -8.11 -29.74
N GLY A 54 -2.19 -8.06 -29.86
CA GLY A 54 -1.49 -7.14 -30.77
C GLY A 54 -1.88 -7.36 -32.23
N THR A 55 -2.39 -6.33 -32.87
CA THR A 55 -2.75 -6.33 -34.30
C THR A 55 -2.19 -5.09 -34.98
N PHE A 56 -1.68 -5.26 -36.20
CA PHE A 56 -1.19 -4.14 -37.00
C PHE A 56 -2.36 -3.39 -37.63
N THR A 57 -2.56 -2.13 -37.25
CA THR A 57 -3.57 -1.23 -37.85
C THR A 57 -2.96 -0.31 -38.91
N SER A 58 -1.65 -0.04 -38.82
CA SER A 58 -0.89 0.58 -39.89
C SER A 58 0.51 -0.02 -39.94
N GLY A 59 0.95 -0.32 -41.16
CA GLY A 59 2.19 -1.02 -41.43
C GLY A 59 2.09 -2.54 -41.26
N THR A 60 3.22 -3.25 -41.38
CA THR A 60 3.27 -4.72 -41.37
C THR A 60 4.50 -5.26 -40.66
N GLY A 61 4.36 -6.47 -40.13
CA GLY A 61 5.39 -7.09 -39.31
C GLY A 61 4.99 -8.46 -38.79
N GLY A 62 5.80 -8.96 -37.85
CA GLY A 62 5.54 -10.20 -37.12
C GLY A 62 5.56 -9.96 -35.62
N ILE A 63 4.74 -10.72 -34.91
CA ILE A 63 4.81 -10.86 -33.45
C ILE A 63 5.21 -12.30 -33.16
N SER A 64 6.28 -12.49 -32.39
CA SER A 64 6.68 -13.80 -31.88
C SER A 64 6.97 -13.72 -30.40
N THR A 65 6.79 -14.85 -29.70
CA THR A 65 7.05 -14.95 -28.27
C THR A 65 7.97 -16.13 -28.01
N THR A 66 9.02 -15.91 -27.23
CA THR A 66 9.94 -16.97 -26.78
C THR A 66 10.12 -16.80 -25.28
N GLY A 67 9.59 -17.75 -24.49
CA GLY A 67 9.57 -17.63 -23.04
C GLY A 67 8.82 -16.36 -22.61
N ASN A 68 9.48 -15.48 -21.87
CA ASN A 68 8.93 -14.24 -21.33
C ASN A 68 9.36 -13.01 -22.13
N THR A 69 9.71 -13.20 -23.41
CA THR A 69 10.10 -12.13 -24.33
C THR A 69 9.17 -12.14 -25.54
N MET A 70 8.50 -11.01 -25.78
CA MET A 70 7.80 -10.75 -27.03
C MET A 70 8.71 -9.95 -27.98
N ASN A 71 8.86 -10.44 -29.21
CA ASN A 71 9.52 -9.72 -30.28
C ASN A 71 8.47 -9.22 -31.28
N VAL A 72 8.47 -7.91 -31.52
CA VAL A 72 7.69 -7.27 -32.58
C VAL A 72 8.67 -6.77 -33.63
N THR A 73 8.62 -7.36 -34.82
CA THR A 73 9.44 -6.93 -35.96
C THR A 73 8.57 -6.17 -36.94
N THR A 74 9.10 -5.08 -37.50
CA THR A 74 8.37 -4.27 -38.48
C THR A 74 9.30 -3.90 -39.63
N ASN A 75 8.75 -3.81 -40.84
CA ASN A 75 9.53 -3.49 -42.04
C ASN A 75 9.41 -2.01 -42.45
N GLN A 76 8.75 -1.19 -41.63
CA GLN A 76 8.43 0.19 -41.95
C GLN A 76 8.97 1.14 -40.86
N THR A 77 9.28 2.38 -41.25
CA THR A 77 9.74 3.42 -40.32
C THR A 77 8.70 3.77 -39.27
N ARG A 78 7.41 3.63 -39.60
CA ARG A 78 6.31 3.85 -38.68
C ARG A 78 5.28 2.73 -38.84
N THR A 79 4.86 2.23 -37.69
CA THR A 79 3.90 1.15 -37.53
C THR A 79 2.96 1.54 -36.39
N VAL A 80 1.67 1.25 -36.53
CA VAL A 80 0.65 1.46 -35.49
C VAL A 80 0.00 0.12 -35.20
N MET A 81 -0.19 -0.18 -33.91
CA MET A 81 -0.77 -1.44 -33.46
C MET A 81 -1.78 -1.18 -32.35
N ASP A 82 -2.88 -1.92 -32.41
CA ASP A 82 -3.87 -1.97 -31.35
C ASP A 82 -3.60 -3.22 -30.50
N TRP A 83 -3.79 -3.09 -29.19
CA TRP A 83 -3.58 -4.14 -28.21
C TRP A 83 -4.80 -4.26 -27.30
N ASP A 84 -5.22 -5.50 -27.00
CA ASP A 84 -6.28 -5.74 -26.00
C ASP A 84 -5.79 -5.38 -24.60
N SER A 85 -4.52 -5.71 -24.30
CA SER A 85 -3.83 -5.24 -23.11
C SER A 85 -2.35 -5.02 -23.38
N PHE A 86 -1.78 -3.95 -22.81
CA PHE A 86 -0.35 -3.67 -22.90
C PHE A 86 0.26 -3.65 -21.50
N ASN A 87 0.82 -4.80 -21.12
CA ASN A 87 1.45 -5.01 -19.82
C ASN A 87 2.84 -5.61 -20.03
N ILE A 88 3.81 -5.17 -19.22
CA ILE A 88 5.18 -5.72 -19.22
C ILE A 88 5.58 -5.89 -17.75
N GLY A 89 5.77 -7.16 -17.37
CA GLY A 89 6.15 -7.60 -16.02
C GLY A 89 7.60 -7.36 -15.65
#